data_AF-A0A8C2T5V8-F1
#
_entry.id   AF-A0A8C2T5V8-F1
#
_cell.length_a   1.000
_cell.length_b   1.000
_cell.length_c   1.000
_cell.angle_alpha   90.00
_cell.angle_beta   90.00
_cell.angle_gamma   90.00
#
_symmetry.space_group_name_H-M   'P 1'
#
loop_
_entity.id
_entity.type
_entity.pdbx_description
1 polymer ?
#
loop_
_entity_poly.entity_id
_entity_poly.type
_entity_poly.pdbx_seq_one_letter_code
_entity_poly.pdbx_strand_id
1 'polypeptide(L)'
;MVSLLPLVVLLAACRTCGMRPMAYQYSSMRVVGGSAARHGNWPWIVSIQNYHSAGTGHMCGGPSSPAWVSAAAHCFRTSQSRAGVDMSPSPRGRKGGEKESWDKNGQM
;
A
#
# COMPACT_ATOMS: atom_id res chain seq x y z
N MET A 1 -46.71 3.14 3.98
CA MET A 1 -45.41 3.66 4.44
C MET A 1 -44.32 2.88 3.73
N VAL A 2 -43.86 3.37 2.58
CA VAL A 2 -42.78 2.71 1.83
C VAL A 2 -41.52 2.81 2.69
N SER A 3 -40.95 1.68 3.07
CA SER A 3 -39.77 1.64 3.94
C SER A 3 -38.60 2.30 3.21
N LEU A 4 -38.30 3.55 3.57
CA LEU A 4 -37.17 4.30 3.07
C LEU A 4 -35.86 3.88 3.75
N LEU A 5 -35.92 3.15 4.87
CA LEU A 5 -34.76 2.62 5.58
C LEU A 5 -33.80 1.82 4.68
N PRO A 6 -34.24 0.82 3.89
CA PRO A 6 -33.34 0.07 3.01
C PRO A 6 -32.72 0.97 1.93
N LEU A 7 -33.46 1.95 1.40
CA LEU A 7 -32.95 2.90 0.41
C LEU A 7 -31.91 3.85 1.03
N VAL A 8 -32.16 4.34 2.25
CA VAL A 8 -31.24 5.20 3.01
C VAL A 8 -29.98 4.44 3.43
N VAL A 9 -30.10 3.17 3.84
CA VAL A 9 -28.95 2.30 4.17
C VAL A 9 -28.10 1.99 2.93
N LEU A 10 -28.73 1.78 1.77
CA LEU A 10 -28.03 1.59 0.50
C LEU A 10 -27.32 2.88 0.03
N LEU A 11 -27.95 4.05 0.19
CA LEU A 11 -27.35 5.35 -0.13
C LEU A 11 -26.23 5.74 0.84
N ALA A 12 -26.33 5.32 2.11
CA ALA A 12 -25.33 5.59 3.14
C ALA A 12 -24.10 4.67 3.06
N ALA A 13 -24.11 3.63 2.22
CA ALA A 13 -22.96 2.76 1.96
C ALA A 13 -21.92 3.46 1.06
N CYS A 14 -21.45 4.64 1.48
CA CYS A 14 -20.36 5.33 0.84
C CYS A 14 -19.05 4.62 1.19
N ARG A 15 -18.53 3.82 0.26
CA ARG A 15 -17.15 3.32 0.35
C ARG A 15 -16.21 4.46 0.01
N THR A 16 -15.78 5.19 1.04
CA THR A 16 -14.83 6.29 0.89
C THR A 16 -13.45 5.73 0.54
N CYS A 17 -13.03 5.94 -0.71
CA CYS A 17 -11.67 5.66 -1.17
C CYS A 17 -10.85 6.94 -1.19
N GLY A 18 -9.51 6.83 -1.24
CA GLY A 18 -8.65 8.01 -1.37
C GLY A 18 -8.55 8.91 -0.13
N MET A 19 -9.17 8.55 1.00
CA MET A 19 -9.06 9.31 2.25
C MET A 19 -7.79 8.99 3.03
N ARG A 20 -7.11 10.04 3.51
CA ARG A 20 -5.82 9.92 4.19
C ARG A 20 -5.88 10.58 5.57
N PRO A 21 -6.62 9.99 6.51
CA PRO A 21 -6.84 10.60 7.83
C PRO A 21 -5.54 10.76 8.63
N MET A 22 -4.46 10.03 8.32
CA MET A 22 -3.18 10.25 9.01
C MET A 22 -2.28 11.29 8.32
N ALA A 23 -2.70 11.80 7.17
CA ALA A 23 -1.95 12.74 6.36
C ALA A 23 -2.62 14.13 6.25
N TYR A 24 -3.43 14.55 7.22
CA TYR A 24 -4.11 15.85 7.20
C TYR A 24 -3.17 17.05 7.00
N GLN A 25 -1.91 16.93 7.44
CA GLN A 25 -0.86 17.94 7.28
C GLN A 25 -0.30 18.02 5.85
N TYR A 26 -0.54 17.01 5.01
CA TYR A 26 -0.12 17.00 3.61
C TYR A 26 -1.23 17.60 2.76
N SER A 27 -1.11 18.90 2.49
CA SER A 27 -1.92 19.64 1.52
C SER A 27 -1.74 19.11 0.09
N SER A 28 -2.61 19.50 -0.85
CA SER A 28 -2.56 19.21 -2.30
C SER A 28 -1.34 19.82 -3.03
N MET A 29 -0.26 20.06 -2.31
CA MET A 29 0.99 20.60 -2.80
C MET A 29 1.77 19.54 -3.57
N ARG A 30 2.49 19.99 -4.59
CA ARG A 30 3.40 19.15 -5.35
C ARG A 30 4.50 18.61 -4.44
N VAL A 31 4.74 17.30 -4.49
CA VAL A 31 5.89 16.69 -3.81
C VAL A 31 7.17 17.07 -4.57
N VAL A 32 8.09 17.76 -3.90
CA VAL A 32 9.42 18.12 -4.42
C VAL A 32 10.45 17.74 -3.37
N GLY A 33 11.46 16.92 -3.72
CA GLY A 33 12.48 16.43 -2.79
C GLY A 33 11.99 15.40 -1.75
N GLY A 34 10.73 15.48 -1.33
CA GLY A 34 10.03 14.49 -0.53
C GLY A 34 10.62 14.26 0.87
N SER A 35 9.89 13.52 1.70
CA SER A 35 10.38 12.99 2.96
C SER A 35 9.80 11.59 3.17
N ALA A 36 10.40 10.80 4.05
CA ALA A 36 9.82 9.52 4.44
C ALA A 36 8.39 9.72 4.95
N ALA A 37 7.46 8.90 4.46
CA ALA A 37 6.08 8.93 4.93
C ALA A 37 5.99 8.27 6.31
N ARG A 38 5.13 8.81 7.19
CA ARG A 38 4.78 8.15 8.45
C ARG A 38 3.87 6.95 8.16
N HIS A 39 3.89 5.99 9.07
CA HIS A 39 2.97 4.86 9.06
C HIS A 39 1.51 5.35 8.94
N GLY A 40 0.72 4.73 8.06
CA GLY A 40 -0.69 5.07 7.85
C GLY A 40 -0.95 6.32 7.00
N ASN A 41 0.06 7.12 6.62
CA ASN A 41 -0.17 8.30 5.78
C ASN A 41 -0.72 7.95 4.38
N TRP A 42 -0.36 6.79 3.85
CA TRP A 42 -0.77 6.31 2.52
C TRP A 42 -1.32 4.89 2.65
N PRO A 43 -2.53 4.71 3.19
CA PRO A 43 -3.00 3.41 3.69
C PRO A 43 -3.24 2.37 2.59
N TRP A 44 -3.37 2.79 1.33
CA TRP A 44 -3.52 1.91 0.18
C TRP A 44 -2.22 1.60 -0.55
N ILE A 45 -1.08 2.17 -0.16
CA ILE A 45 0.18 1.88 -0.84
C ILE A 45 0.69 0.51 -0.40
N VAL A 46 1.00 -0.34 -1.39
CA VAL A 46 1.55 -1.69 -1.16
C VAL A 46 2.90 -1.86 -1.83
N SER A 47 3.67 -2.81 -1.30
CA SER A 47 4.94 -3.26 -1.84
C SER A 47 4.75 -4.57 -2.60
N ILE A 48 5.00 -4.56 -3.90
CA ILE A 48 5.04 -5.77 -4.72
C ILE A 48 6.46 -6.32 -4.60
N GLN A 49 6.60 -7.61 -4.28
CA GLN A 49 7.88 -8.28 -4.07
C GLN A 49 8.02 -9.47 -5.01
N ASN A 50 9.23 -9.75 -5.48
CA ASN A 50 9.53 -10.96 -6.25
C ASN A 50 10.27 -11.95 -5.36
N TYR A 51 9.73 -13.15 -5.13
CA TYR A 51 10.35 -14.16 -4.25
C TYR A 51 11.13 -15.26 -4.99
N HIS A 52 11.44 -15.05 -6.28
CA HIS A 52 12.20 -16.03 -7.08
C HIS A 52 13.64 -16.23 -6.64
N SER A 53 14.19 -15.37 -5.79
CA SER A 53 15.53 -15.54 -5.24
C SER A 53 15.51 -15.20 -3.75
N ALA A 54 16.16 -16.01 -2.92
CA ALA A 54 16.27 -15.73 -1.50
C ALA A 54 16.95 -14.36 -1.31
N GLY A 55 16.23 -13.40 -0.71
CA GLY A 55 16.72 -12.04 -0.47
C GLY A 55 16.22 -10.95 -1.44
N THR A 56 15.36 -11.26 -2.41
CA THR A 56 14.65 -10.25 -3.22
C THR A 56 13.28 -10.00 -2.59
N GLY A 57 12.85 -8.79 -2.17
CA GLY A 57 13.29 -7.42 -2.46
C GLY A 57 12.17 -6.71 -3.20
N HIS A 58 11.67 -5.58 -2.66
CA HIS A 58 10.65 -4.74 -3.29
C HIS A 58 10.96 -4.51 -4.78
N MET A 59 10.00 -4.83 -5.66
CA MET A 59 10.15 -4.67 -7.11
C MET A 59 9.35 -3.48 -7.65
N CYS A 60 8.14 -3.28 -7.13
CA CYS A 60 7.21 -2.24 -7.56
C CYS A 60 6.31 -1.82 -6.41
N GLY A 61 5.67 -0.66 -6.54
CA GLY A 61 4.58 -0.23 -5.67
C GLY A 61 3.28 -0.05 -6.45
N GLY A 62 2.18 0.11 -5.72
CA GLY A 62 0.87 0.40 -6.31
C GLY A 62 -0.20 0.67 -5.26
N PRO A 63 -1.35 1.24 -5.66
CA PRO A 63 -2.52 1.31 -4.80
C PRO A 63 -3.23 -0.05 -4.72
N SER A 64 -3.74 -0.38 -3.53
CA SER A 64 -4.60 -1.52 -3.28
C SER A 64 -6.05 -1.11 -3.00
N SER A 65 -6.92 -2.07 -3.23
CA SER A 65 -8.32 -2.12 -2.85
C SER A 65 -8.57 -3.46 -2.15
N PRO A 66 -9.76 -3.73 -1.57
CA PRO A 66 -9.99 -4.90 -0.74
C PRO A 66 -9.62 -6.26 -1.37
N ALA A 67 -9.66 -6.38 -2.69
CA ALA A 67 -9.34 -7.62 -3.39
C ALA A 67 -8.35 -7.44 -4.56
N TRP A 68 -7.92 -6.22 -4.86
CA TRP A 68 -7.14 -5.93 -6.07
C TRP A 68 -6.00 -4.97 -5.79
N VAL A 69 -4.88 -5.17 -6.46
CA VAL A 69 -3.75 -4.24 -6.52
C VAL A 69 -3.60 -3.78 -7.96
N SER A 70 -3.46 -2.47 -8.16
CA SER A 70 -3.13 -1.92 -9.46
C SER A 70 -1.66 -1.53 -9.51
N ALA A 71 -0.97 -1.86 -10.60
CA ALA A 71 0.42 -1.49 -10.83
C ALA A 71 0.69 -1.39 -12.34
N ALA A 72 1.84 -0.82 -12.69
CA ALA A 72 2.25 -0.71 -14.09
C ALA A 72 2.49 -2.10 -14.71
N ALA A 73 2.08 -2.30 -15.96
CA ALA A 73 2.21 -3.60 -16.65
C ALA A 73 3.66 -4.12 -16.71
N HIS A 74 4.65 -3.22 -16.76
CA HIS A 74 6.06 -3.62 -16.79
C HIS A 74 6.52 -4.31 -15.49
N CYS A 75 5.80 -4.16 -14.38
CA CYS A 75 6.05 -4.90 -13.14
C CYS A 75 5.83 -6.40 -13.29
N PHE A 76 5.10 -6.84 -14.32
CA PHE A 76 4.71 -8.25 -14.52
C PHE A 76 5.25 -8.84 -15.84
N ARG A 77 6.13 -8.12 -16.54
CA ARG A 77 6.57 -8.48 -17.90
C ARG A 77 7.34 -9.81 -17.95
N THR A 78 7.93 -10.25 -16.84
CA THR A 78 8.49 -11.58 -16.66
C THR A 78 7.41 -12.50 -16.09
N SER A 79 6.59 -13.08 -16.96
CA SER A 79 5.38 -13.88 -16.66
C SER A 79 5.59 -15.15 -15.80
N GLN A 80 6.78 -15.38 -15.26
CA GLN A 80 7.10 -16.49 -14.37
C GLN A 80 7.36 -16.06 -12.92
N SER A 81 7.49 -14.76 -12.62
CA SER A 81 7.73 -14.30 -11.25
C SER A 81 6.45 -14.41 -10.40
N ARG A 82 6.41 -15.34 -9.44
CA ARG A 82 5.38 -15.34 -8.39
C ARG A 82 5.61 -14.06 -7.58
N ALA A 83 4.80 -13.04 -7.86
CA ALA A 83 4.86 -11.79 -7.15
C ALA A 83 4.04 -11.90 -5.86
N GLY A 84 4.66 -11.53 -4.74
CA GLY A 84 3.97 -11.31 -3.48
C GLY A 84 3.49 -9.88 -3.35
N VAL A 85 2.41 -9.68 -2.62
CA VAL A 85 1.96 -8.36 -2.18
C VAL A 85 2.19 -8.27 -0.68
N ASP A 86 2.97 -7.28 -0.27
CA ASP A 86 3.18 -6.93 1.13
C ASP A 86 2.50 -5.57 1.41
N MET A 87 1.53 -5.61 2.32
CA MET A 87 0.80 -4.44 2.80
C MET A 87 1.42 -3.87 4.08
N SER A 88 2.50 -4.47 4.58
CA SER A 88 3.23 -3.96 5.73
C SER A 88 3.82 -2.60 5.39
N PRO A 89 3.91 -1.68 6.36
CA PRO A 89 4.60 -0.42 6.16
C PRO A 89 6.01 -0.67 5.64
N SER A 90 6.37 0.01 4.54
CA SER A 90 7.74 0.00 4.05
C SER A 90 8.68 0.46 5.17
N PRO A 91 9.70 -0.32 5.55
CA PRO A 91 10.64 0.11 6.57
C PRO A 91 11.31 1.41 6.14
N ARG A 92 11.63 2.26 7.13
CA ARG A 92 12.35 3.52 6.89
C ARG A 92 13.52 3.26 5.95
N GLY A 93 13.64 4.10 4.92
CA GLY A 93 14.63 3.98 3.86
C GLY A 93 15.98 3.54 4.41
N ARG A 94 16.48 2.44 3.84
CA ARG A 94 17.75 1.78 4.17
C ARG A 94 18.86 2.83 4.24
N LYS A 95 19.25 3.25 5.45
CA LYS A 95 20.59 3.82 5.64
C LYS A 95 21.56 2.67 5.31
N GLY A 96 22.56 2.97 4.49
CA GLY A 96 23.48 1.96 3.97
C GLY A 96 24.01 1.02 5.05
N GLY A 97 24.08 -0.27 4.72
CA GLY A 97 24.96 -1.21 5.43
C GLY A 97 24.33 -2.25 6.35
N GLU A 98 23.07 -2.14 6.79
CA GLU A 98 22.49 -3.12 7.72
C GLU A 98 21.40 -3.96 7.06
N LYS A 99 21.54 -5.28 7.10
CA LYS A 99 20.55 -6.24 6.61
C LYS A 99 19.63 -6.55 7.78
N GLU A 100 18.60 -5.74 8.00
CA GLU A 100 17.50 -6.16 8.87
C GLU A 100 16.75 -7.27 8.11
N SER A 101 17.20 -8.50 8.38
CA SER A 101 16.49 -9.73 8.13
C SER A 101 15.13 -9.59 8.78
N TRP A 102 14.07 -9.73 7.99
CA TRP A 102 12.70 -9.82 8.45
C TRP A 102 12.60 -10.99 9.44
N ASP A 103 12.85 -10.71 10.72
CA ASP A 103 12.69 -11.73 11.75
C ASP A 103 11.20 -12.02 11.83
N LYS A 104 10.85 -13.29 11.59
CA LYS A 104 9.48 -13.77 11.34
C LYS A 104 8.54 -13.65 12.54
N ASN A 105 8.88 -12.88 13.57
CA ASN A 105 8.18 -12.84 14.85
C ASN A 105 7.61 -11.46 15.23
N GLY A 106 7.44 -10.54 14.27
CA GLY A 106 6.45 -9.45 14.36
C GLY A 106 6.33 -8.71 15.69
N GLN A 107 7.36 -7.99 16.11
CA GLN A 107 7.25 -7.02 17.20
C GLN A 107 7.93 -5.69 16.83
N MET A 108 7.35 -4.62 17.39
CA MET A 108 7.34 -3.21 16.96
C MET A 108 8.71 -2.53 16.83
#